data_AF-A0A354BMS2-F1
#
_entry.id   AF-A0A354BMS2-F1
#
_cell.length_a   1.000
_cell.length_b   1.000
_cell.length_c   1.000
_cell.angle_alpha   90.00
_cell.angle_beta   90.00
_cell.angle_gamma   90.00
#
_symmetry.space_group_name_H-M   'P 1'
#
loop_
_entity.id
_entity.type
_entity.pdbx_description
1 polymer ?
#
loop_
_entity_poly.entity_id
_entity_poly.type
_entity_poly.pdbx_seq_one_letter_code
_entity_poly.pdbx_strand_id
1 'polypeptide(L)'
;MQAETESSSMVSFQEWLDRIARPIEFASRDDGAHLKAITNLSDFISTQVLSALRRQTYSRAIEARLISLRDLFVDFSSSLSPDEQRRRLHAAGLHIQVLRKAARRPDSPTVLSARLAGDIESTAAGRSDLWQLPVRFAKGVGPKRTGVLQRLGIETVEDVFWTIPWRYEDRSVMTPIGNLVPGMVASICGVVGKCEAKRTRNRRLSMLEVGIEDQSGRLQVLFFNQPYLEDTLTVGTRVMLSGRVISGRGDWMVPRMDVAQYEVVGEGMESALHVGRIVPVYHETKGWTSRQMRVLVRNLLTDHGMDLSDHLPVPLRARQRLIPIHEAFQDVHFPKTGTDGHLL
;
A
#
# COMPACT_ATOMS: atom_id res chain seq x y z
N MET A 1 -44.09 26.01 -19.73
CA MET A 1 -45.18 25.03 -19.58
C MET A 1 -44.92 23.97 -20.64
N GLN A 2 -44.46 22.75 -20.39
CA GLN A 2 -44.21 21.93 -19.21
C GLN A 2 -42.94 21.11 -19.48
N ALA A 3 -42.18 20.80 -18.43
CA ALA A 3 -41.11 19.81 -18.47
C ALA A 3 -41.75 18.42 -18.42
N GLU A 4 -41.52 17.60 -19.44
CA GLU A 4 -41.85 16.18 -19.42
C GLU A 4 -40.90 15.50 -18.42
N THR A 5 -41.47 15.15 -17.27
CA THR A 5 -40.81 14.36 -16.24
C THR A 5 -41.14 12.90 -16.54
N GLU A 6 -40.27 12.22 -17.29
CA GLU A 6 -40.38 10.77 -17.46
C GLU A 6 -40.20 10.07 -16.09
N SER A 7 -41.34 9.66 -15.52
CA SER A 7 -41.41 8.81 -14.34
C SER A 7 -40.87 7.43 -14.68
N SER A 8 -39.58 7.21 -14.47
CA SER A 8 -39.00 5.87 -14.54
C SER A 8 -39.53 5.04 -13.36
N SER A 9 -40.56 4.22 -13.60
CA SER A 9 -41.16 3.32 -12.62
C SER A 9 -40.10 2.46 -11.91
N MET A 10 -40.01 2.57 -10.59
CA MET A 10 -39.15 1.72 -9.76
C MET A 10 -39.56 0.25 -9.93
N VAL A 11 -38.71 -0.56 -10.55
CA VAL A 11 -38.89 -2.02 -10.58
C VAL A 11 -38.79 -2.52 -9.14
N SER A 12 -39.84 -3.20 -8.65
CA SER A 12 -39.86 -3.73 -7.29
C SER A 12 -38.74 -4.76 -7.10
N PHE A 13 -38.14 -4.83 -5.91
CA PHE A 13 -37.09 -5.82 -5.60
C PHE A 13 -37.55 -7.26 -5.89
N GLN A 14 -38.85 -7.54 -5.75
CA GLN A 14 -39.43 -8.83 -6.11
C GLN A 14 -39.40 -9.09 -7.63
N GLU A 15 -39.71 -8.09 -8.45
CA GLU A 15 -39.65 -8.19 -9.92
C GLU A 15 -38.21 -8.35 -10.42
N TRP A 16 -37.24 -7.71 -9.74
CA TRP A 16 -35.83 -7.90 -10.03
C TRP A 16 -35.33 -9.29 -9.63
N LEU A 17 -35.71 -9.78 -8.44
CA LEU A 17 -35.37 -11.15 -8.00
C LEU A 17 -35.94 -12.20 -8.96
N ASP A 18 -37.15 -12.01 -9.47
CA ASP A 18 -37.75 -12.93 -10.44
C ASP A 18 -37.06 -12.90 -11.80
N ARG A 19 -36.45 -11.77 -12.21
CA ARG A 19 -35.61 -11.69 -13.43
C ARG A 19 -34.31 -12.49 -13.30
N ILE A 20 -33.72 -12.58 -12.10
CA ILE A 20 -32.52 -13.39 -11.85
C ILE A 20 -32.88 -14.87 -11.63
N ALA A 21 -34.02 -15.14 -10.99
CA ALA A 21 -34.44 -16.50 -10.71
C ALA A 21 -34.79 -17.28 -11.98
N ARG A 22 -35.40 -16.63 -12.99
CA ARG A 22 -35.83 -17.28 -14.25
C ARG A 22 -34.70 -18.02 -14.98
N PRO A 23 -33.53 -17.42 -15.27
CA PRO A 23 -32.42 -18.14 -15.91
C PRO A 23 -31.87 -19.30 -15.08
N ILE A 24 -31.82 -19.15 -13.74
CA ILE A 24 -31.28 -20.15 -12.81
C ILE A 24 -32.25 -21.34 -12.68
N GLU A 25 -33.55 -21.07 -12.56
CA GLU A 25 -34.60 -22.09 -12.55
C GLU A 25 -34.70 -22.82 -13.90
N PHE A 26 -34.54 -22.11 -15.02
CA PHE A 26 -34.52 -22.71 -16.36
C PHE A 26 -33.28 -23.59 -16.56
N ALA A 27 -32.09 -23.15 -16.10
CA ALA A 27 -30.87 -23.95 -16.13
C ALA A 27 -30.93 -25.18 -15.19
N SER A 28 -31.75 -25.14 -14.15
CA SER A 28 -31.95 -26.22 -13.18
C SER A 28 -33.05 -27.21 -13.56
N ARG A 29 -33.85 -26.95 -14.62
CA ARG A 29 -34.88 -27.89 -15.11
C ARG A 29 -34.24 -29.06 -15.85
N ASP A 30 -34.89 -30.22 -15.77
CA ASP A 30 -34.50 -31.46 -16.44
C ASP A 30 -33.01 -31.81 -16.23
N ASP A 31 -32.55 -31.77 -14.97
CA ASP A 31 -31.21 -32.18 -14.53
C ASP A 31 -30.02 -31.46 -15.22
N GLY A 32 -30.26 -30.23 -15.68
CA GLY A 32 -29.25 -29.41 -16.36
C GLY A 32 -29.17 -29.62 -17.87
N ALA A 33 -30.18 -30.26 -18.48
CA ALA A 33 -30.21 -30.51 -19.93
C ALA A 33 -30.12 -29.23 -20.78
N HIS A 34 -30.58 -28.09 -20.26
CA HIS A 34 -30.60 -26.80 -20.95
C HIS A 34 -29.41 -25.87 -20.65
N LEU A 35 -28.42 -26.33 -19.89
CA LEU A 35 -27.27 -25.52 -19.45
C LEU A 35 -26.39 -25.06 -20.63
N LYS A 36 -26.33 -25.85 -21.70
CA LYS A 36 -25.64 -25.49 -22.96
C LYS A 36 -26.35 -24.41 -23.79
N ALA A 37 -27.64 -24.15 -23.53
CA ALA A 37 -28.42 -23.16 -24.25
C ALA A 37 -28.23 -21.74 -23.71
N ILE A 38 -27.70 -21.58 -22.49
CA ILE A 38 -27.47 -20.27 -21.85
C ILE A 38 -25.97 -19.98 -21.81
N THR A 39 -25.48 -19.28 -22.82
CA THR A 39 -24.14 -18.68 -22.79
C THR A 39 -24.15 -17.42 -21.92
N ASN A 40 -23.13 -17.23 -21.07
CA ASN A 40 -22.90 -16.04 -20.23
C ASN A 40 -23.77 -15.90 -18.95
N LEU A 41 -24.26 -17.02 -18.40
CA LEU A 41 -25.02 -17.00 -17.14
C LEU A 41 -24.24 -16.38 -15.96
N SER A 42 -22.92 -16.61 -15.89
CA SER A 42 -22.04 -16.06 -14.84
C SER A 42 -21.94 -14.53 -14.88
N ASP A 43 -21.73 -13.97 -16.07
CA ASP A 43 -21.60 -12.53 -16.28
C ASP A 43 -22.94 -11.80 -16.04
N PHE A 44 -24.04 -12.42 -16.46
CA PHE A 44 -25.39 -11.91 -16.22
C PHE A 44 -25.71 -11.84 -14.72
N ILE A 45 -25.48 -12.91 -13.96
CA ILE A 45 -25.77 -12.95 -12.52
C ILE A 45 -24.89 -11.94 -11.76
N SER A 46 -23.61 -11.87 -12.09
CA SER A 46 -22.67 -10.93 -11.46
C SER A 46 -23.07 -9.48 -11.72
N THR A 47 -23.39 -9.14 -12.97
CA THR A 47 -23.81 -7.80 -13.37
C THR A 47 -25.12 -7.39 -12.70
N GLN A 48 -26.09 -8.31 -12.64
CA GLN A 48 -27.38 -8.01 -12.02
C GLN A 48 -27.26 -7.84 -10.50
N VAL A 49 -26.54 -8.73 -9.80
CA VAL A 49 -26.32 -8.65 -8.35
C VAL A 49 -25.60 -7.36 -7.97
N LEU A 50 -24.54 -6.99 -8.69
CA LEU A 50 -23.81 -5.74 -8.45
C LEU A 50 -24.67 -4.51 -8.77
N SER A 51 -25.48 -4.55 -9.83
CA SER A 51 -26.43 -3.49 -10.16
C SER A 51 -27.49 -3.29 -9.07
N ALA A 52 -28.01 -4.36 -8.46
CA ALA A 52 -28.98 -4.22 -7.38
C ALA A 52 -28.38 -3.70 -6.08
N LEU A 53 -27.21 -4.21 -5.69
CA LEU A 53 -26.46 -3.69 -4.52
C LEU A 53 -26.09 -2.21 -4.70
N ARG A 54 -25.94 -1.74 -5.94
CA ARG A 54 -25.70 -0.32 -6.26
C ARG A 54 -26.95 0.55 -6.12
N ARG A 55 -28.14 0.02 -6.38
CA ARG A 55 -29.39 0.80 -6.48
C ARG A 55 -30.09 1.03 -5.14
N GLN A 56 -30.00 0.08 -4.22
CA GLN A 56 -30.71 0.15 -2.94
C GLN A 56 -29.97 -0.61 -1.85
N THR A 57 -30.08 -0.14 -0.61
CA THR A 57 -29.57 -0.82 0.58
C THR A 57 -30.54 -1.91 1.02
N TYR A 58 -30.05 -3.14 1.19
CA TYR A 58 -30.86 -4.25 1.70
C TYR A 58 -30.44 -4.59 3.14
N SER A 59 -31.21 -5.43 3.83
CA SER A 59 -30.79 -5.93 5.14
C SER A 59 -29.53 -6.81 5.01
N ARG A 60 -28.68 -6.83 6.05
CA ARG A 60 -27.43 -7.63 6.06
C ARG A 60 -27.62 -9.08 5.62
N ALA A 61 -28.75 -9.69 6.00
CA ALA A 61 -29.10 -11.06 5.62
C ALA A 61 -29.37 -11.23 4.12
N ILE A 62 -29.96 -10.22 3.47
CA ILE A 62 -30.24 -10.22 2.04
C ILE A 62 -28.93 -10.00 1.26
N GLU A 63 -28.09 -9.06 1.70
CA GLU A 63 -26.82 -8.75 1.03
C GLU A 63 -25.84 -9.92 1.09
N ALA A 64 -25.67 -10.55 2.25
CA ALA A 64 -24.82 -11.75 2.39
C ALA A 64 -25.27 -12.87 1.45
N ARG A 65 -26.59 -13.07 1.30
CA ARG A 65 -27.15 -14.09 0.43
C ARG A 65 -26.99 -13.76 -1.06
N LEU A 66 -27.04 -12.48 -1.43
CA LEU A 66 -26.75 -12.02 -2.80
C LEU A 66 -25.27 -12.22 -3.17
N ILE A 67 -24.35 -11.97 -2.23
CA ILE A 67 -22.93 -12.21 -2.42
C ILE A 67 -22.65 -13.71 -2.54
N SER A 68 -23.20 -14.54 -1.64
CA SER A 68 -23.11 -16.00 -1.77
C SER A 68 -23.68 -16.51 -3.09
N LEU A 69 -24.79 -15.92 -3.58
CA LEU A 69 -25.35 -16.25 -4.89
C LEU A 69 -24.37 -15.92 -6.02
N ARG A 70 -23.71 -14.76 -6.00
CA ARG A 70 -22.70 -14.40 -6.99
C ARG A 70 -21.50 -15.35 -6.96
N ASP A 71 -20.99 -15.64 -5.78
CA ASP A 71 -19.78 -16.44 -5.60
C ASP A 71 -19.97 -17.89 -6.10
N LEU A 72 -21.21 -18.41 -6.08
CA LEU A 72 -21.54 -19.71 -6.68
C LEU A 72 -21.37 -19.76 -8.21
N PHE A 73 -21.41 -18.62 -8.90
CA PHE A 73 -21.31 -18.54 -10.37
C PHE A 73 -19.97 -18.01 -10.87
N VAL A 74 -19.00 -17.73 -9.99
CA VAL A 74 -17.61 -17.42 -10.40
C VAL A 74 -17.02 -18.67 -11.06
N ASP A 75 -16.42 -18.50 -12.25
CA ASP A 75 -15.82 -19.55 -13.09
C ASP A 75 -16.77 -20.71 -13.50
N PHE A 76 -18.08 -20.47 -13.49
CA PHE A 76 -19.10 -21.51 -13.68
C PHE A 76 -18.99 -22.30 -15.00
N SER A 77 -18.45 -21.68 -16.07
CA SER A 77 -18.43 -22.24 -17.42
C SER A 77 -17.07 -22.78 -17.89
N SER A 78 -15.95 -22.39 -17.27
CA SER A 78 -14.61 -22.61 -17.84
C SER A 78 -13.86 -23.81 -17.25
N SER A 79 -14.29 -24.39 -16.11
CA SER A 79 -13.46 -25.39 -15.39
C SER A 79 -14.21 -26.47 -14.60
N LEU A 80 -15.55 -26.55 -14.65
CA LEU A 80 -16.34 -27.38 -13.73
C LEU A 80 -16.93 -28.63 -14.37
N SER A 81 -16.86 -29.76 -13.64
CA SER A 81 -17.53 -31.02 -13.97
C SER A 81 -19.06 -30.83 -13.99
N PRO A 82 -19.81 -31.54 -14.86
CA PRO A 82 -21.28 -31.46 -14.92
C PRO A 82 -21.97 -31.65 -13.56
N ASP A 83 -21.41 -32.48 -12.69
CA ASP A 83 -21.97 -32.72 -11.34
C ASP A 83 -21.76 -31.54 -10.39
N GLU A 84 -20.67 -30.79 -10.55
CA GLU A 84 -20.38 -29.60 -9.75
C GLU A 84 -21.22 -28.40 -10.22
N GLN A 85 -21.48 -28.30 -11.53
CA GLN A 85 -22.43 -27.33 -12.09
C GLN A 85 -23.84 -27.55 -11.52
N ARG A 86 -24.28 -28.82 -11.42
CA ARG A 86 -25.58 -29.19 -10.82
C ARG A 86 -25.67 -28.82 -9.33
N ARG A 87 -24.63 -29.09 -8.53
CA ARG A 87 -24.59 -28.74 -7.10
C ARG A 87 -24.71 -27.23 -6.88
N ARG A 88 -23.99 -26.44 -7.67
CA ARG A 88 -24.01 -24.97 -7.58
C ARG A 88 -25.36 -24.38 -8.01
N LEU A 89 -26.01 -24.94 -9.03
CA LEU A 89 -27.37 -24.54 -9.43
C LEU A 89 -28.40 -24.85 -8.34
N HIS A 90 -28.31 -26.03 -7.72
CA HIS A 90 -29.18 -26.39 -6.60
C HIS A 90 -28.98 -25.45 -5.40
N ALA A 91 -27.72 -25.14 -5.04
CA ALA A 91 -27.39 -24.17 -4.00
C ALA A 91 -27.94 -22.78 -4.33
N ALA A 92 -27.79 -22.32 -5.57
CA ALA A 92 -28.33 -21.04 -6.04
C ALA A 92 -29.86 -20.96 -5.88
N GLY A 93 -30.57 -22.05 -6.22
CA GLY A 93 -32.02 -22.18 -6.01
C GLY A 93 -32.44 -21.98 -4.54
N LEU A 94 -31.68 -22.57 -3.60
CA LEU A 94 -31.92 -22.38 -2.16
C LEU A 94 -31.71 -20.93 -1.70
N HIS A 95 -30.65 -20.28 -2.20
CA HIS A 95 -30.40 -18.86 -1.91
C HIS A 95 -31.54 -17.96 -2.42
N ILE A 96 -32.08 -18.23 -3.61
CA ILE A 96 -33.23 -17.50 -4.19
C ILE A 96 -34.50 -17.70 -3.37
N GLN A 97 -34.79 -18.92 -2.91
CA GLN A 97 -35.96 -19.19 -2.06
C GLN A 97 -35.91 -18.42 -0.74
N VAL A 98 -34.73 -18.36 -0.11
CA VAL A 98 -34.51 -17.56 1.11
C VAL A 98 -34.68 -16.07 0.84
N LEU A 99 -34.16 -15.56 -0.29
CA LEU A 99 -34.32 -14.17 -0.72
C LEU A 99 -35.79 -13.82 -0.99
N ARG A 100 -36.56 -14.69 -1.64
CA ARG A 100 -38.01 -14.52 -1.85
C ARG A 100 -38.79 -14.49 -0.53
N LYS A 101 -38.41 -15.32 0.45
CA LYS A 101 -39.04 -15.34 1.78
C LYS A 101 -38.72 -14.07 2.57
N ALA A 102 -37.50 -13.55 2.46
CA ALA A 102 -37.08 -12.30 3.08
C ALA A 102 -37.74 -11.07 2.44
N ALA A 103 -37.95 -11.08 1.12
CA ALA A 103 -38.59 -9.99 0.38
C ALA A 103 -40.12 -9.86 0.61
N ARG A 104 -40.76 -10.84 1.27
CA ARG A 104 -42.21 -10.85 1.57
C ARG A 104 -42.57 -10.26 2.93
N ARG A 105 -41.59 -9.88 3.77
CA ARG A 105 -41.82 -9.20 5.07
C ARG A 105 -41.26 -7.78 5.00
N PRO A 106 -42.10 -6.76 4.75
CA PRO A 106 -41.67 -5.37 4.77
C PRO A 106 -42.04 -4.73 6.12
N ASP A 107 -41.19 -4.85 7.14
CA ASP A 107 -41.29 -4.08 8.40
C ASP A 107 -39.88 -3.97 8.98
N SER A 108 -39.32 -2.86 9.46
CA SER A 108 -39.60 -1.42 9.47
C SER A 108 -38.26 -0.75 9.88
N PRO A 109 -38.04 0.57 9.69
CA PRO A 109 -36.78 1.24 10.05
C PRO A 109 -36.68 1.49 11.57
N THR A 110 -35.48 1.80 12.08
CA THR A 110 -35.10 2.03 13.51
C THR A 110 -34.65 0.74 14.20
N VAL A 111 -33.37 0.51 14.56
CA VAL A 111 -32.52 1.28 15.50
C VAL A 111 -31.07 1.26 14.99
N LEU A 112 -30.58 2.42 14.54
CA LEU A 112 -29.19 2.60 14.08
C LEU A 112 -28.49 3.56 15.06
N SER A 113 -28.09 3.03 16.22
CA SER A 113 -27.11 3.69 17.11
C SER A 113 -26.61 2.81 18.27
N ALA A 114 -27.32 1.76 18.69
CA ALA A 114 -26.95 1.02 19.91
C ALA A 114 -26.19 -0.31 19.71
N ARG A 115 -26.03 -0.82 18.48
CA ARG A 115 -25.40 -2.13 18.20
C ARG A 115 -24.07 -2.08 17.44
N LEU A 116 -23.58 -0.89 17.10
CA LEU A 116 -22.22 -0.74 16.55
C LEU A 116 -21.14 -1.13 17.56
N ALA A 117 -21.45 -1.19 18.85
CA ALA A 117 -20.52 -1.63 19.89
C ALA A 117 -20.48 -3.16 20.09
N GLY A 118 -21.54 -3.90 19.77
CA GLY A 118 -21.67 -5.32 20.16
C GLY A 118 -21.22 -6.34 19.10
N ASP A 119 -21.31 -6.00 17.82
CA ASP A 119 -21.05 -6.95 16.73
C ASP A 119 -19.61 -6.87 16.16
N ILE A 120 -18.77 -5.96 16.66
CA ILE A 120 -17.34 -5.93 16.31
C ILE A 120 -16.61 -7.12 16.95
N GLU A 121 -17.05 -7.58 18.14
CA GLU A 121 -16.37 -8.64 18.89
C GLU A 121 -16.55 -10.05 18.29
N SER A 122 -17.68 -10.35 17.65
CA SER A 122 -18.02 -11.74 17.32
C SER A 122 -17.44 -12.29 16.01
N THR A 123 -16.76 -11.47 15.19
CA THR A 123 -16.07 -11.94 13.97
C THR A 123 -14.55 -11.95 14.12
N ALA A 124 -14.03 -11.48 15.27
CA ALA A 124 -12.60 -11.37 15.57
C ALA A 124 -12.00 -12.63 16.23
N ALA A 125 -12.82 -13.59 16.66
CA ALA A 125 -12.42 -14.69 17.56
C ALA A 125 -11.49 -15.78 16.96
N GLY A 126 -10.84 -15.53 15.83
CA GLY A 126 -9.94 -16.51 15.19
C GLY A 126 -8.71 -15.95 14.48
N ARG A 127 -8.48 -14.63 14.52
CA ARG A 127 -7.26 -14.03 13.97
C ARG A 127 -6.60 -13.21 15.07
N SER A 128 -5.39 -13.57 15.46
CA SER A 128 -4.55 -12.74 16.31
C SER A 128 -4.54 -11.33 15.71
N ASP A 129 -5.05 -10.35 16.46
CA ASP A 129 -5.16 -8.98 15.98
C ASP A 129 -3.75 -8.41 15.77
N LEU A 130 -3.26 -8.47 14.53
CA LEU A 130 -1.88 -8.11 14.19
C LEU A 130 -1.54 -6.68 14.60
N TRP A 131 -2.56 -5.81 14.67
CA TRP A 131 -2.46 -4.44 15.15
C TRP A 131 -1.84 -4.34 16.54
N GLN A 132 -2.26 -5.23 17.45
CA GLN A 132 -1.85 -5.20 18.87
C GLN A 132 -0.54 -5.94 19.13
N LEU A 133 0.09 -6.54 18.12
CA LEU A 133 1.34 -7.26 18.32
C LEU A 133 2.44 -6.29 18.77
N PRO A 134 3.17 -6.61 19.85
CA PRO A 134 4.26 -5.76 20.30
C PRO A 134 5.39 -5.66 19.27
N VAL A 135 5.81 -4.44 18.94
CA VAL A 135 6.85 -4.15 17.92
C VAL A 135 8.20 -4.78 18.25
N ARG A 136 8.45 -5.13 19.52
CA ARG A 136 9.67 -5.84 19.96
C ARG A 136 9.89 -7.21 19.30
N PHE A 137 8.83 -7.82 18.75
CA PHE A 137 8.94 -9.08 18.02
C PHE A 137 9.19 -8.88 16.53
N ALA A 138 9.13 -7.64 16.04
CA ALA A 138 9.40 -7.33 14.65
C ALA A 138 10.88 -7.56 14.30
N LYS A 139 11.11 -8.10 13.11
CA LYS A 139 12.45 -8.36 12.60
C LYS A 139 13.27 -7.08 12.54
N GLY A 140 14.40 -7.09 13.24
CA GLY A 140 15.32 -5.94 13.32
C GLY A 140 15.06 -5.01 14.52
N VAL A 141 14.14 -5.34 15.42
CA VAL A 141 13.93 -4.61 16.69
C VAL A 141 14.53 -5.40 17.84
N GLY A 142 15.78 -5.09 18.21
CA GLY A 142 16.42 -5.63 19.41
C GLY A 142 16.12 -4.81 20.67
N PRO A 143 16.51 -5.28 21.88
CA PRO A 143 16.19 -4.64 23.16
C PRO A 143 16.54 -3.15 23.23
N LYS A 144 17.68 -2.77 22.64
CA LYS A 144 18.12 -1.36 22.56
C LYS A 144 17.19 -0.50 21.73
N ARG A 145 16.67 -1.03 20.61
CA ARG A 145 15.73 -0.33 19.72
C ARG A 145 14.34 -0.26 20.35
N THR A 146 13.90 -1.33 21.03
CA THR A 146 12.64 -1.34 21.79
C THR A 146 12.56 -0.19 22.78
N GLY A 147 13.61 0.05 23.57
CA GLY A 147 13.61 1.17 24.53
C GLY A 147 13.67 2.56 23.88
N VAL A 148 14.04 2.68 22.60
CA VAL A 148 13.94 3.94 21.85
C VAL A 148 12.52 4.11 21.31
N LEU A 149 11.95 3.06 20.72
CA LEU A 149 10.58 3.05 20.18
C LEU A 149 9.53 3.32 21.26
N GLN A 150 9.66 2.72 22.44
CA GLN A 150 8.79 2.99 23.58
C GLN A 150 8.82 4.47 24.01
N ARG A 151 10.00 5.12 23.96
CA ARG A 151 10.12 6.56 24.25
C ARG A 151 9.46 7.44 23.18
N LEU A 152 9.27 6.92 21.97
CA LEU A 152 8.51 7.55 20.89
C LEU A 152 7.02 7.22 20.96
N GLY A 153 6.57 6.44 21.94
CA GLY A 153 5.17 5.97 22.04
C GLY A 153 4.82 4.89 21.02
N ILE A 154 5.81 4.21 20.44
CA ILE A 154 5.61 3.14 19.46
C ILE A 154 5.77 1.80 20.18
N GLU A 155 4.67 1.13 20.49
CA GLU A 155 4.67 -0.13 21.23
C GLU A 155 4.17 -1.30 20.39
N THR A 156 3.29 -1.04 19.44
CA THR A 156 2.58 -2.03 18.63
C THR A 156 2.91 -1.92 17.14
N VAL A 157 2.50 -2.92 16.36
CA VAL A 157 2.60 -2.91 14.90
C VAL A 157 1.73 -1.80 14.30
N GLU A 158 0.55 -1.54 14.88
CA GLU A 158 -0.32 -0.44 14.50
C GLU A 158 0.40 0.91 14.61
N ASP A 159 1.05 1.18 15.75
CA ASP A 159 1.77 2.44 15.98
C ASP A 159 2.86 2.68 14.92
N VAL A 160 3.52 1.62 14.46
CA VAL A 160 4.54 1.72 13.41
C VAL A 160 3.93 2.14 12.07
N PHE A 161 2.82 1.51 11.67
CA PHE A 161 2.14 1.83 10.41
C PHE A 161 1.50 3.22 10.44
N TRP A 162 1.04 3.69 11.59
CA TRP A 162 0.53 5.05 11.73
C TRP A 162 1.62 6.11 11.94
N THR A 163 2.89 5.71 12.02
CA THR A 163 4.01 6.67 12.00
C THR A 163 4.27 7.13 10.58
N ILE A 164 3.43 8.02 10.07
CA ILE A 164 3.48 8.51 8.69
C ILE A 164 4.72 9.40 8.45
N PRO A 165 5.35 9.35 7.25
CA PRO A 165 6.42 10.27 6.88
C PRO A 165 5.95 11.72 6.93
N TRP A 166 6.82 12.65 7.33
CA TRP A 166 6.47 14.08 7.37
C TRP A 166 6.89 14.83 6.09
N ARG A 167 7.76 14.23 5.28
CA ARG A 167 8.11 14.69 3.94
C ARG A 167 8.60 13.53 3.09
N TYR A 168 8.66 13.75 1.79
CA TYR A 168 9.20 12.82 0.81
C TYR A 168 10.31 13.47 0.02
N GLU A 169 11.33 12.68 -0.30
CA GLU A 169 12.48 13.12 -1.08
C GLU A 169 12.57 12.32 -2.36
N ASP A 170 12.44 13.00 -3.50
CA ASP A 170 12.60 12.34 -4.79
C ASP A 170 14.08 12.07 -5.07
N ARG A 171 14.47 10.80 -4.86
CA ARG A 171 15.79 10.26 -5.20
C ARG A 171 15.67 9.25 -6.34
N SER A 172 14.66 9.37 -7.20
CA SER A 172 14.46 8.47 -8.35
C SER A 172 15.40 8.80 -9.51
N VAL A 173 15.71 10.08 -9.70
CA VAL A 173 16.56 10.56 -10.78
C VAL A 173 18.01 10.65 -10.31
N MET A 174 18.87 9.78 -10.85
CA MET A 174 20.32 9.85 -10.66
C MET A 174 20.98 10.48 -11.86
N THR A 175 21.81 11.48 -11.61
CA THR A 175 22.60 12.15 -12.64
C THR A 175 24.00 11.55 -12.68
N PRO A 176 24.51 11.10 -13.83
CA PRO A 176 25.90 10.71 -13.98
C PRO A 176 26.82 11.88 -13.61
N ILE A 177 27.96 11.59 -12.96
CA ILE A 177 28.90 12.62 -12.50
C ILE A 177 29.41 13.49 -13.67
N GLY A 178 29.64 12.89 -14.83
CA GLY A 178 30.08 13.59 -16.04
C GLY A 178 29.07 14.60 -16.60
N ASN A 179 27.80 14.51 -16.20
CA ASN A 179 26.74 15.41 -16.64
C ASN A 179 26.44 16.53 -15.63
N LEU A 180 27.20 16.62 -14.53
CA LEU A 180 26.97 17.63 -13.50
C LEU A 180 27.39 19.02 -13.99
N VAL A 181 26.51 20.00 -13.77
CA VAL A 181 26.74 21.40 -14.09
C VAL A 181 26.75 22.23 -12.81
N PRO A 182 27.75 23.09 -12.57
CA PRO A 182 27.75 23.99 -11.42
C PRO A 182 26.47 24.83 -11.33
N GLY A 183 25.90 24.91 -10.13
CA GLY A 183 24.66 25.64 -9.84
C GLY A 183 23.41 24.76 -9.74
N MET A 184 23.42 23.54 -10.29
CA MET A 184 22.28 22.63 -10.18
C MET A 184 22.25 21.88 -8.84
N VAL A 185 21.07 21.39 -8.46
CA VAL A 185 20.91 20.38 -7.40
C VAL A 185 20.76 19.02 -8.09
N ALA A 186 21.59 18.06 -7.73
CA ALA A 186 21.60 16.74 -8.35
C ALA A 186 21.78 15.63 -7.31
N SER A 187 21.22 14.47 -7.61
CA SER A 187 21.47 13.22 -6.90
C SER A 187 22.40 12.35 -7.74
N ILE A 188 23.43 11.79 -7.14
CA ILE A 188 24.45 10.97 -7.79
C ILE A 188 24.66 9.67 -7.02
N CYS A 189 25.11 8.63 -7.73
CA CYS A 189 25.50 7.36 -7.11
C CYS A 189 26.88 6.97 -7.63
N GLY A 190 27.84 6.81 -6.73
CA GLY A 190 29.23 6.51 -7.08
C GLY A 190 29.95 5.74 -5.99
N VAL A 191 31.22 5.45 -6.21
CA VAL A 191 32.09 4.74 -5.28
C VAL A 191 33.12 5.70 -4.72
N VAL A 192 33.39 5.62 -3.42
CA VAL A 192 34.45 6.39 -2.77
C VAL A 192 35.80 5.91 -3.30
N GLY A 193 36.48 6.75 -4.08
CA GLY A 193 37.83 6.49 -4.60
C GLY A 193 38.93 7.00 -3.67
N LYS A 194 38.66 8.08 -2.91
CA LYS A 194 39.61 8.66 -1.96
C LYS A 194 38.87 9.27 -0.77
N CYS A 195 39.43 9.15 0.43
CA CYS A 195 38.94 9.79 1.64
C CYS A 195 40.14 10.37 2.41
N GLU A 196 40.13 11.68 2.69
CA GLU A 196 41.24 12.36 3.35
C GLU A 196 40.72 13.39 4.38
N ALA A 197 40.99 13.16 5.66
CA ALA A 197 40.67 14.12 6.70
C ALA A 197 41.76 15.21 6.80
N LYS A 198 41.38 16.46 6.56
CA LYS A 198 42.25 17.62 6.71
C LYS A 198 41.85 18.43 7.94
N ARG A 199 42.81 18.66 8.83
CA ARG A 199 42.68 19.67 9.89
C ARG A 199 43.05 21.02 9.32
N THR A 200 42.10 21.96 9.31
CA THR A 200 42.38 23.29 8.78
C THR A 200 43.35 24.04 9.70
N ARG A 201 44.09 25.02 9.16
CA ARG A 201 45.05 25.85 9.92
C ARG A 201 44.41 26.54 11.13
N ASN A 202 43.10 26.75 11.08
CA ASN A 202 42.27 27.15 12.21
C ASN A 202 41.79 25.89 12.96
N ARG A 203 42.41 25.58 14.11
CA ARG A 203 42.22 24.35 14.93
C ARG A 203 40.77 23.99 15.31
N ARG A 204 39.80 24.86 15.02
CA ARG A 204 38.36 24.68 15.31
C ARG A 204 37.54 24.14 14.14
N LEU A 205 38.13 23.99 12.94
CA LEU A 205 37.43 23.46 11.77
C LEU A 205 38.10 22.15 11.33
N SER A 206 37.31 21.08 11.25
CA SER A 206 37.70 19.84 10.58
C SER A 206 37.01 19.75 9.22
N MET A 207 37.74 19.27 8.22
CA MET A 207 37.23 19.12 6.86
C MET A 207 37.58 17.72 6.38
N LEU A 208 36.58 16.94 6.00
CA LEU A 208 36.76 15.65 5.36
C LEU A 208 36.56 15.84 3.86
N GLU A 209 37.58 15.45 3.09
CA GLU A 209 37.56 15.51 1.64
C GLU A 209 37.38 14.10 1.08
N VAL A 210 36.28 13.89 0.35
CA VAL A 210 35.92 12.60 -0.23
C VAL A 210 35.85 12.73 -1.74
N GLY A 211 36.63 11.91 -2.46
CA GLY A 211 36.58 11.76 -3.90
C GLY A 211 35.65 10.61 -4.28
N ILE A 212 34.64 10.90 -5.09
CA ILE A 212 33.67 9.93 -5.58
C ILE A 212 33.85 9.77 -7.08
N GLU A 213 33.83 8.52 -7.52
CA GLU A 213 34.02 8.16 -8.92
C GLU A 213 32.83 7.30 -9.39
N ASP A 214 32.40 7.53 -10.62
CA ASP A 214 31.49 6.65 -11.35
C ASP A 214 32.08 6.35 -12.74
N GLN A 215 31.32 5.71 -13.61
CA GLN A 215 31.79 5.36 -14.96
C GLN A 215 31.98 6.58 -15.87
N SER A 216 31.39 7.73 -15.51
CA SER A 216 31.34 8.95 -16.32
C SER A 216 32.32 10.02 -15.86
N GLY A 217 32.76 10.01 -14.60
CA GLY A 217 33.70 11.00 -14.11
C GLY A 217 33.98 10.94 -12.61
N ARG A 218 34.55 12.04 -12.11
CA ARG A 218 34.94 12.21 -10.70
C ARG A 218 34.29 13.45 -10.11
N LEU A 219 33.92 13.35 -8.84
CA LEU A 219 33.29 14.40 -8.05
C LEU A 219 34.02 14.53 -6.72
N GLN A 220 34.29 15.76 -6.30
CA GLN A 220 34.86 16.04 -4.99
C GLN A 220 33.78 16.51 -4.02
N VAL A 221 33.81 15.97 -2.81
CA VAL A 221 32.83 16.24 -1.76
C VAL A 221 33.54 16.69 -0.51
N LEU A 222 33.00 17.69 0.16
CA LEU A 222 33.55 18.24 1.39
C LEU A 222 32.52 18.15 2.51
N PHE A 223 32.91 17.54 3.62
CA PHE A 223 32.12 17.56 4.85
C PHE A 223 32.84 18.41 5.90
N PHE A 224 32.16 19.41 6.43
CA PHE A 224 32.71 20.29 7.47
C PHE A 224 32.24 19.84 8.85
N ASN A 225 33.14 19.78 9.82
CA ASN A 225 32.87 19.41 11.21
C ASN A 225 32.22 18.02 11.41
N GLN A 226 32.39 17.11 10.45
CA GLN A 226 31.85 15.74 10.49
C GLN A 226 32.96 14.69 10.33
N PRO A 227 33.96 14.64 11.24
CA PRO A 227 35.08 13.72 11.12
C PRO A 227 34.68 12.24 11.27
N TYR A 228 33.56 11.94 11.93
CA TYR A 228 33.04 10.57 12.10
C TYR A 228 32.68 9.89 10.76
N LEU A 229 32.52 10.67 9.69
CA LEU A 229 32.26 10.14 8.35
C LEU A 229 33.48 9.44 7.74
N GLU A 230 34.68 9.68 8.26
CA GLU A 230 35.90 8.99 7.80
C GLU A 230 35.79 7.46 7.97
N ASP A 231 35.21 7.01 9.10
CA ASP A 231 34.98 5.59 9.38
C ASP A 231 33.84 4.99 8.54
N THR A 232 32.94 5.84 8.03
CA THR A 232 31.75 5.42 7.28
C THR A 232 31.97 5.44 5.76
N LEU A 233 32.73 6.42 5.28
CA LEU A 233 33.00 6.68 3.86
C LEU A 233 34.40 6.17 3.51
N THR A 234 34.60 4.87 3.66
CA THR A 234 35.87 4.22 3.33
C THR A 234 35.97 3.94 1.83
N VAL A 235 37.20 3.86 1.31
CA VAL A 235 37.46 3.56 -0.10
C VAL A 235 36.77 2.25 -0.51
N GLY A 236 36.11 2.26 -1.67
CA GLY A 236 35.30 1.16 -2.17
C GLY A 236 33.84 1.19 -1.72
N THR A 237 33.47 2.04 -0.75
CA THR A 237 32.07 2.19 -0.33
C THR A 237 31.24 2.84 -1.42
N ARG A 238 30.11 2.23 -1.78
CA ARG A 238 29.14 2.82 -2.70
C ARG A 238 28.21 3.76 -1.95
N VAL A 239 28.03 4.97 -2.47
CA VAL A 239 27.27 6.02 -1.80
C VAL A 239 26.37 6.77 -2.78
N MET A 240 25.20 7.16 -2.30
CA MET A 240 24.32 8.09 -2.95
C MET A 240 24.46 9.44 -2.26
N LEU A 241 24.69 10.50 -3.03
CA LEU A 241 24.71 11.86 -2.51
C LEU A 241 23.68 12.71 -3.22
N SER A 242 23.08 13.63 -2.49
CA SER A 242 22.23 14.68 -3.04
C SER A 242 22.69 16.03 -2.51
N GLY A 243 22.86 16.98 -3.41
CA GLY A 243 23.44 18.26 -3.04
C GLY A 243 23.54 19.24 -4.20
N ARG A 244 24.02 20.44 -3.87
CA ARG A 244 24.26 21.49 -4.85
C ARG A 244 25.65 21.31 -5.45
N VAL A 245 25.71 21.24 -6.78
CA VAL A 245 26.97 21.21 -7.51
C VAL A 245 27.58 22.61 -7.53
N ILE A 246 28.85 22.71 -7.18
CA ILE A 246 29.64 23.94 -7.16
C ILE A 246 30.91 23.73 -7.99
N SER A 247 31.44 24.83 -8.53
CA SER A 247 32.69 24.78 -9.28
C SER A 247 33.86 24.36 -8.37
N GLY A 248 34.77 23.55 -8.91
CA GLY A 248 36.06 23.26 -8.29
C GLY A 248 36.88 24.54 -8.08
N ARG A 249 37.86 24.50 -7.16
CA ARG A 249 38.84 25.59 -6.98
C ARG A 249 40.19 25.20 -7.58
N GLY A 250 40.79 26.09 -8.39
CA GLY A 250 42.16 25.96 -8.94
C GLY A 250 42.26 25.10 -10.21
N ASP A 251 43.47 24.66 -10.56
CA ASP A 251 43.86 23.82 -11.72
C ASP A 251 43.06 22.52 -11.92
N TRP A 252 42.14 22.19 -11.02
CA TRP A 252 41.33 20.98 -11.05
C TRP A 252 39.92 21.30 -11.54
N MET A 253 39.65 20.93 -12.79
CA MET A 253 38.35 21.01 -13.48
C MET A 253 37.29 20.05 -12.90
N VAL A 254 37.57 19.41 -11.76
CA VAL A 254 36.69 18.42 -11.13
C VAL A 254 35.58 19.15 -10.37
N PRO A 255 34.29 18.85 -10.64
CA PRO A 255 33.19 19.48 -9.94
C PRO A 255 33.24 19.15 -8.44
N ARG A 256 32.64 20.04 -7.64
CA ARG A 256 32.43 19.84 -6.21
C ARG A 256 30.94 19.76 -5.90
N MET A 257 30.59 19.09 -4.82
CA MET A 257 29.21 19.08 -4.31
C MET A 257 29.17 19.48 -2.84
N ASP A 258 28.29 20.43 -2.53
CA ASP A 258 27.85 20.71 -1.17
C ASP A 258 26.72 19.75 -0.83
N VAL A 259 27.01 18.80 0.05
CA VAL A 259 26.14 17.65 0.32
C VAL A 259 25.08 18.05 1.33
N ALA A 260 23.83 18.06 0.87
CA ALA A 260 22.69 18.17 1.77
C ALA A 260 22.40 16.81 2.43
N GLN A 261 22.59 15.72 1.67
CA GLN A 261 22.20 14.37 2.09
C GLN A 261 23.13 13.32 1.53
N TYR A 262 23.44 12.31 2.34
CA TYR A 262 24.19 11.15 1.93
C TYR A 262 23.51 9.87 2.42
N GLU A 263 23.66 8.79 1.65
CA GLU A 263 23.20 7.46 2.02
C GLU A 263 24.24 6.45 1.58
N VAL A 264 24.66 5.57 2.49
CA VAL A 264 25.51 4.43 2.13
C VAL A 264 24.65 3.38 1.44
N VAL A 265 25.03 3.06 0.20
CA VAL A 265 24.39 2.09 -0.67
C VAL A 265 24.94 0.73 -0.28
N GLY A 266 24.20 0.00 0.55
CA GLY A 266 24.51 -1.39 0.86
C GLY A 266 24.24 -2.30 -0.34
N GLU A 267 24.53 -3.58 -0.16
CA GLU A 267 24.18 -4.63 -1.13
C GLU A 267 22.80 -5.20 -0.82
N GLY A 268 22.06 -5.57 -1.88
CA GLY A 268 20.77 -6.26 -1.77
C GLY A 268 19.52 -5.36 -1.67
N MET A 269 18.38 -5.97 -1.33
CA MET A 269 17.05 -5.35 -1.36
C MET A 269 16.90 -4.14 -0.41
N GLU A 270 17.66 -4.07 0.68
CA GLU A 270 17.61 -2.95 1.62
C GLU A 270 18.03 -1.63 0.96
N SER A 271 19.01 -1.69 0.05
CA SER A 271 19.54 -0.54 -0.67
C SER A 271 18.46 0.16 -1.52
N ALA A 272 17.59 -0.63 -2.14
CA ALA A 272 16.43 -0.17 -2.90
C ALA A 272 15.33 0.49 -2.04
N LEU A 273 15.46 0.50 -0.71
CA LEU A 273 14.57 1.24 0.19
C LEU A 273 15.03 2.68 0.42
N HIS A 274 16.29 2.97 0.14
CA HIS A 274 16.92 4.25 0.52
C HIS A 274 17.38 5.08 -0.68
N VAL A 275 17.43 4.47 -1.87
CA VAL A 275 18.01 5.04 -3.09
C VAL A 275 17.17 4.64 -4.31
N GLY A 276 17.13 5.51 -5.34
CA GLY A 276 16.50 5.20 -6.63
C GLY A 276 14.96 5.27 -6.60
N ARG A 277 14.38 6.00 -5.64
CA ARG A 277 12.92 6.14 -5.47
C ARG A 277 12.55 7.41 -4.73
N ILE A 278 11.25 7.66 -4.61
CA ILE A 278 10.72 8.62 -3.64
C ILE A 278 10.90 8.02 -2.24
N VAL A 279 11.73 8.66 -1.43
CA VAL A 279 12.14 8.16 -0.11
C VAL A 279 11.38 8.91 0.98
N PRO A 280 10.63 8.20 1.85
CA PRO A 280 9.97 8.84 2.98
C PRO A 280 10.99 9.25 4.06
N VAL A 281 10.74 10.39 4.67
CA VAL A 281 11.51 10.93 5.80
C VAL A 281 10.63 10.98 7.03
N TYR A 282 11.14 10.43 8.13
CA TYR A 282 10.43 10.37 9.41
C TYR A 282 11.08 11.34 10.40
N HIS A 283 10.41 11.56 11.53
CA HIS A 283 11.01 12.27 12.64
C HIS A 283 12.10 11.41 13.26
N GLU A 284 13.29 11.98 13.43
CA GLU A 284 14.46 11.28 13.95
C GLU A 284 14.73 11.66 15.39
N THR A 285 15.26 10.72 16.17
CA THR A 285 15.71 10.97 17.54
C THR A 285 17.05 10.26 17.78
N LYS A 286 17.70 10.55 18.91
CA LYS A 286 18.98 9.94 19.24
C LYS A 286 18.83 8.40 19.30
N GLY A 287 19.42 7.72 18.32
CA GLY A 287 19.37 6.27 18.19
C GLY A 287 18.21 5.72 17.35
N TRP A 288 17.42 6.59 16.70
CA TRP A 288 16.37 6.23 15.75
C TRP A 288 16.41 7.12 14.50
N THR A 289 16.65 6.52 13.34
CA THR A 289 16.76 7.23 12.06
C THR A 289 15.63 6.87 11.10
N SER A 290 15.38 7.72 10.10
CA SER A 290 14.42 7.42 9.03
C SER A 290 14.78 6.14 8.30
N ARG A 291 16.07 5.85 8.14
CA ARG A 291 16.57 4.59 7.56
C ARG A 291 16.06 3.38 8.34
N GLN A 292 16.18 3.42 9.68
CA GLN A 292 15.72 2.34 10.55
C GLN A 292 14.19 2.18 10.48
N MET A 293 13.44 3.28 10.43
CA MET A 293 11.99 3.24 10.26
C MET A 293 11.59 2.59 8.92
N ARG A 294 12.24 2.99 7.81
CA ARG A 294 12.00 2.36 6.48
C ARG A 294 12.23 0.86 6.51
N VAL A 295 13.32 0.39 7.12
CA VAL A 295 13.59 -1.05 7.22
C VAL A 295 12.52 -1.76 8.07
N LEU A 296 12.14 -1.17 9.21
CA LEU A 296 11.12 -1.73 10.09
C LEU A 296 9.77 -1.87 9.38
N VAL A 297 9.27 -0.79 8.77
CA VAL A 297 7.99 -0.80 8.05
C VAL A 297 8.03 -1.77 6.87
N ARG A 298 9.14 -1.82 6.11
CA ARG A 298 9.27 -2.76 5.00
C ARG A 298 9.15 -4.21 5.47
N ASN A 299 9.84 -4.57 6.54
CA ASN A 299 9.78 -5.92 7.10
C ASN A 299 8.34 -6.27 7.53
N LEU A 300 7.68 -5.37 8.25
CA LEU A 300 6.29 -5.58 8.68
C LEU A 300 5.31 -5.72 7.50
N LEU A 301 5.43 -4.88 6.46
CA LEU A 301 4.60 -5.02 5.25
C LEU A 301 4.84 -6.34 4.53
N THR A 302 6.10 -6.81 4.51
CA THR A 302 6.47 -8.06 3.82
C THR A 302 5.96 -9.27 4.58
N ASP A 303 6.10 -9.27 5.91
CA ASP A 303 5.78 -10.42 6.76
C ASP A 303 4.27 -10.49 7.06
N HIS A 304 3.59 -9.35 7.14
CA HIS A 304 2.22 -9.26 7.68
C HIS A 304 1.25 -8.40 6.86
N GLY A 305 1.70 -7.73 5.81
CA GLY A 305 0.87 -6.75 5.09
C GLY A 305 -0.45 -7.32 4.56
N MET A 306 -0.44 -8.54 4.03
CA MET A 306 -1.64 -9.20 3.49
C MET A 306 -2.63 -9.66 4.56
N ASP A 307 -2.16 -9.87 5.79
CA ASP A 307 -2.96 -10.35 6.91
C ASP A 307 -3.58 -9.20 7.72
N LEU A 308 -3.19 -7.94 7.42
CA LEU A 308 -3.75 -6.74 8.04
C LEU A 308 -5.25 -6.66 7.77
N SER A 309 -6.02 -6.69 8.85
CA SER A 309 -7.48 -6.59 8.78
C SER A 309 -7.89 -5.12 8.67
N ASP A 310 -8.62 -4.80 7.61
CA ASP A 310 -9.12 -3.45 7.36
C ASP A 310 -10.16 -3.06 8.41
N HIS A 311 -10.03 -1.86 8.99
CA HIS A 311 -11.03 -1.32 9.93
C HIS A 311 -12.38 -1.03 9.23
N LEU A 312 -12.36 -0.80 7.91
CA LEU A 312 -13.55 -0.56 7.13
C LEU A 312 -14.13 -1.89 6.62
N PRO A 313 -15.43 -2.15 6.85
CA PRO A 313 -16.13 -3.25 6.21
C PRO A 313 -15.98 -3.21 4.69
N VAL A 314 -15.71 -4.38 4.08
CA VAL A 314 -15.56 -4.54 2.62
C VAL A 314 -16.67 -3.85 1.81
N PRO A 315 -17.95 -3.88 2.20
CA PRO A 315 -19.00 -3.19 1.46
C PRO A 315 -18.83 -1.66 1.40
N LEU A 316 -18.38 -1.03 2.49
CA LEU A 316 -18.15 0.42 2.53
C LEU A 316 -16.97 0.79 1.64
N ARG A 317 -15.89 0.01 1.72
CA ARG A 317 -14.70 0.17 0.88
C ARG A 317 -15.03 0.08 -0.61
N ALA A 318 -15.83 -0.92 -1.01
CA ALA A 318 -16.27 -1.09 -2.38
C ALA A 318 -17.16 0.05 -2.88
N ARG A 319 -18.11 0.52 -2.05
CA ARG A 319 -19.01 1.64 -2.42
C ARG A 319 -18.25 2.96 -2.63
N GLN A 320 -17.26 3.22 -1.79
CA GLN A 320 -16.46 4.45 -1.84
C GLN A 320 -15.21 4.33 -2.73
N ARG A 321 -14.99 3.18 -3.39
CA ARG A 321 -13.81 2.90 -4.22
C ARG A 321 -12.49 3.12 -3.49
N LEU A 322 -12.47 2.77 -2.20
CA LEU A 322 -11.28 2.89 -1.36
C LEU A 322 -10.38 1.67 -1.55
N ILE A 323 -9.07 1.90 -1.55
CA ILE A 323 -8.06 0.83 -1.59
C ILE A 323 -8.04 0.09 -0.24
N PRO A 324 -7.62 -1.19 -0.20
CA PRO A 324 -7.37 -1.89 1.06
C PRO A 324 -6.32 -1.17 1.91
N ILE A 325 -6.44 -1.28 3.24
CA ILE A 325 -5.50 -0.63 4.17
C ILE A 325 -4.02 -0.99 3.92
N HIS A 326 -3.72 -2.24 3.53
CA HIS A 326 -2.34 -2.66 3.26
C HIS A 326 -1.75 -1.98 2.02
N GLU A 327 -2.56 -1.75 0.98
CA GLU A 327 -2.15 -0.98 -0.20
C GLU A 327 -1.92 0.48 0.17
N ALA A 328 -2.80 1.05 1.02
CA ALA A 328 -2.65 2.41 1.51
C ALA A 328 -1.33 2.61 2.28
N PHE A 329 -1.01 1.73 3.23
CA PHE A 329 0.27 1.79 3.94
C PHE A 329 1.46 1.57 3.01
N GLN A 330 1.36 0.65 2.05
CA GLN A 330 2.41 0.41 1.07
C GLN A 330 2.69 1.66 0.21
N ASP A 331 1.66 2.38 -0.22
CA ASP A 331 1.79 3.59 -1.05
C ASP A 331 2.26 4.79 -0.21
N VAL A 332 1.78 4.96 1.02
CA VAL A 332 2.20 6.06 1.91
C VAL A 332 3.66 5.88 2.35
N HIS A 333 4.05 4.70 2.80
CA HIS A 333 5.43 4.49 3.26
C HIS A 333 6.41 4.23 2.12
N PHE A 334 5.95 3.78 0.95
CA PHE A 334 6.84 3.53 -0.18
C PHE A 334 6.17 3.89 -1.50
N PRO A 335 6.02 5.20 -1.77
CA PRO A 335 5.38 5.68 -2.98
C PRO A 335 6.04 5.10 -4.25
N LYS A 336 5.21 4.91 -5.27
CA LYS A 336 5.66 4.48 -6.60
C LYS A 336 6.32 5.65 -7.32
N THR A 337 7.22 5.35 -8.24
CA THR A 337 7.83 6.37 -9.10
C THR A 337 6.75 7.11 -9.87
N GLY A 338 6.85 8.45 -9.94
CA GLY A 338 5.85 9.29 -10.59
C GLY A 338 4.62 9.63 -9.74
N THR A 339 4.60 9.26 -8.46
CA THR A 339 3.60 9.79 -7.51
C THR A 339 3.80 11.30 -7.38
N ASP A 340 2.72 12.07 -7.50
CA ASP A 340 2.77 13.52 -7.36
C ASP A 340 3.21 13.90 -5.95
N GLY A 341 4.33 14.63 -5.84
CA GLY A 341 4.87 15.11 -4.58
C GLY A 341 4.00 16.15 -3.88
N HIS A 342 2.98 16.71 -4.54
CA HIS A 342 1.98 17.58 -3.90
C HIS A 342 0.85 16.79 -3.20
N LEU A 343 0.69 15.51 -3.53
CA LEU A 343 -0.29 14.61 -2.91
C LEU A 343 0.29 13.81 -1.75
N LEU A 344 1.60 13.96 -1.50
CA LEU A 344 2.40 13.33 -0.47
C LEU A 344 2.88 14.39 0.53
#